data_AF-A0A539D1C0-F1
#
_entry.id   AF-A0A539D1C0-F1
#
_cell.length_a   1.000
_cell.length_b   1.000
_cell.length_c   1.000
_cell.angle_alpha   90.00
_cell.angle_beta   90.00
_cell.angle_gamma   90.00
#
_symmetry.space_group_name_H-M   'P 1'
#
loop_
_entity.id
_entity.type
_entity.pdbx_description
1 polymer ?
#
loop_
_entity_poly.entity_id
_entity_poly.type
_entity_poly.pdbx_seq_one_letter_code
_entity_poly.pdbx_strand_id
1 'polypeptide(L)'
;MRRMNFLWLPALAVLFVTGMARSTQPSGTNDQASGPRSTLTYPVTFRGAVADTFFDVTVPDPYRWLETDVRNSDSVSNWVEEEDGLTRGYLAALPGRDAIGKELTDLWNYEKTSAPRRAGRPRTLLDPNTLSADGTTALAGWAVSDDGRWLAWGVSVGGTDWQEWRVRDVATGVDQPGVTEWMRYTAVSWHPDNSGYYYSRYDRPVEGTAYTGRNLFHKVCFHQVGTEQAADRLVYERKDQSEWLLNANPTEDGQWLVLTASTGGQKNRIFVQDLVRTDDEASRGRLIAIDVTRPGRENWKTIVPEGEESLRGASFAGDQIYLSYLKDASSEVRVIDRSGAPVRTVALPGIGTASGFGARRDDTESFYTFASFTRPPTTYRVDLSTGASRIWRETHVAFDPEAYEVHREFITSEDGTRVPVFLAHRKGIALDGRNPTLLYVYGGFNQPQVPSFSI
;
A
#
# COMPACT_ATOMS: atom_id res chain seq x y z
N MET A 1 -37.23 16.17 47.67
CA MET A 1 -37.15 14.86 48.36
C MET A 1 -35.83 14.21 47.99
N ARG A 2 -35.14 13.67 49.01
CA ARG A 2 -33.77 13.09 49.08
C ARG A 2 -33.38 12.24 47.85
N ARG A 3 -32.12 12.16 47.40
CA ARG A 3 -30.87 11.71 48.06
C ARG A 3 -29.68 12.04 47.14
N MET A 4 -28.40 12.09 47.50
CA MET A 4 -27.62 12.28 48.74
C MET A 4 -26.15 12.18 48.26
N ASN A 5 -25.35 13.22 48.45
CA ASN A 5 -23.89 13.19 48.24
C ASN A 5 -23.22 12.26 49.26
N PHE A 6 -22.19 11.52 48.85
CA PHE A 6 -21.04 11.21 49.70
C PHE A 6 -19.80 10.92 48.82
N LEU A 7 -18.83 11.84 48.88
CA LEU A 7 -17.41 11.50 48.74
C LEU A 7 -16.99 10.64 49.94
N TRP A 8 -15.97 9.80 49.77
CA TRP A 8 -14.74 9.72 50.59
C TRP A 8 -13.86 8.57 50.07
N LEU A 9 -12.63 8.91 49.69
CA LEU A 9 -11.47 8.02 49.52
C LEU A 9 -10.88 7.73 50.92
N PRO A 10 -10.18 6.60 51.11
CA PRO A 10 -8.72 6.70 51.09
C PRO A 10 -7.99 5.53 50.40
N ALA A 11 -6.74 5.84 50.08
CA ALA A 11 -5.72 5.01 49.45
C ALA A 11 -5.44 3.67 50.15
N LEU A 12 -5.10 2.65 49.35
CA LEU A 12 -4.27 1.54 49.78
C LEU A 12 -3.14 1.36 48.74
N ALA A 13 -1.91 1.61 49.18
CA ALA A 13 -0.70 1.36 48.43
C ALA A 13 -0.41 -0.15 48.40
N VAL A 14 -0.13 -0.69 47.21
CA VAL A 14 0.42 -2.04 47.05
C VAL A 14 1.88 -1.89 46.64
N LEU A 15 2.78 -2.26 47.57
CA LEU A 15 4.20 -2.45 47.31
C LEU A 15 4.38 -3.66 46.39
N PHE A 16 5.04 -3.46 45.24
CA PHE A 16 5.66 -4.56 44.49
C PHE A 16 7.08 -4.78 45.02
N VAL A 17 7.31 -5.93 45.64
CA VAL A 17 8.65 -6.44 45.95
C VAL A 17 9.19 -7.08 44.68
N THR A 18 10.21 -6.46 44.07
CA THR A 18 10.99 -7.04 42.97
C THR A 18 11.89 -8.16 43.52
N GLY A 19 11.47 -9.41 43.33
CA GLY A 19 12.35 -10.57 43.50
C GLY A 19 13.23 -10.76 42.26
N MET A 20 14.50 -10.37 42.35
CA MET A 20 15.51 -10.73 41.34
C MET A 20 15.78 -12.25 41.41
N ALA A 21 15.18 -13.01 40.49
CA ALA A 21 15.66 -14.35 40.19
C ALA A 21 16.82 -14.25 39.20
N ARG A 22 18.05 -14.43 39.69
CA ARG A 22 19.25 -14.63 38.88
C ARG A 22 19.08 -15.93 38.09
N SER A 23 18.87 -15.85 36.77
CA SER A 23 19.09 -16.98 35.89
C SER A 23 20.60 -17.15 35.67
N THR A 24 21.12 -18.28 36.13
CA THR A 24 22.49 -18.72 35.85
C THR A 24 22.58 -19.13 34.38
N GLN A 25 23.27 -18.34 33.55
CA GLN A 25 23.69 -18.78 32.22
C GLN A 25 24.75 -19.89 32.34
N PRO A 26 24.64 -21.00 31.61
CA PRO A 26 25.75 -21.94 31.48
C PRO A 26 26.82 -21.33 30.56
N SER A 27 28.03 -21.27 31.08
CA SER A 27 29.25 -20.86 30.40
C SER A 27 29.61 -21.86 29.29
N GLY A 28 29.23 -21.55 28.05
CA GLY A 28 29.76 -22.17 26.84
C GLY A 28 30.72 -21.20 26.15
N THR A 29 32.01 -21.54 26.14
CA THR A 29 33.05 -20.83 25.40
C THR A 29 32.82 -20.99 23.90
N ASN A 30 32.43 -19.91 23.21
CA ASN A 30 32.45 -19.84 21.76
C ASN A 30 33.51 -18.81 21.37
N ASP A 31 34.74 -19.29 21.28
CA ASP A 31 35.86 -18.57 20.70
C ASP A 31 35.79 -18.69 19.17
N GLN A 32 36.15 -17.62 18.46
CA GLN A 32 36.34 -17.45 17.00
C GLN A 32 35.31 -16.55 16.28
N ALA A 33 35.55 -15.24 16.34
CA ALA A 33 35.71 -14.33 15.19
C ALA A 33 35.97 -12.90 15.69
N SER A 34 37.09 -12.67 16.37
CA SER A 34 37.55 -11.35 16.80
C SER A 34 38.49 -10.74 15.75
N GLY A 35 37.93 -10.30 14.63
CA GLY A 35 38.58 -9.23 13.85
C GLY A 35 38.62 -7.95 14.70
N PRO A 36 39.62 -7.05 14.51
CA PRO A 36 39.68 -5.80 15.26
C PRO A 36 38.42 -4.99 14.94
N ARG A 37 37.52 -4.81 15.93
CA ARG A 37 36.44 -3.82 15.82
C ARG A 37 37.10 -2.45 15.81
N SER A 38 37.29 -1.89 14.62
CA SER A 38 37.62 -0.47 14.48
C SER A 38 36.57 0.33 15.25
N THR A 39 37.00 1.13 16.21
CA THR A 39 36.12 2.05 16.94
C THR A 39 35.58 3.08 15.95
N LEU A 40 34.30 2.97 15.57
CA LEU A 40 33.62 3.95 14.76
C LEU A 40 33.55 5.28 15.53
N THR A 41 33.93 6.37 14.87
CA THR A 41 33.77 7.72 15.39
C THR A 41 32.56 8.35 14.71
N TYR A 42 31.50 8.60 15.47
CA TYR A 42 30.27 9.20 14.96
C TYR A 42 30.41 10.72 14.80
N PRO A 43 29.69 11.33 13.83
CA PRO A 43 29.53 12.77 13.75
C PRO A 43 29.04 13.36 15.08
N VAL A 44 29.42 14.61 15.34
CA VAL A 44 29.00 15.29 16.58
C VAL A 44 27.57 15.78 16.42
N THR A 45 26.63 15.16 17.14
CA THR A 45 25.23 15.62 17.18
C THR A 45 25.01 16.57 18.36
N PHE A 46 24.83 17.86 18.05
CA PHE A 46 24.54 18.89 19.06
C PHE A 46 23.27 18.55 19.85
N ARG A 47 23.30 18.77 21.19
CA ARG A 47 22.16 18.61 22.09
C ARG A 47 21.71 19.98 22.59
N GLY A 48 20.53 20.41 22.13
CA GLY A 48 19.87 21.63 22.57
C GLY A 48 19.16 21.48 23.92
N ALA A 49 18.62 22.59 24.41
CA ALA A 49 17.86 22.66 25.66
C ALA A 49 16.34 22.77 25.47
N VAL A 50 15.84 22.56 24.24
CA VAL A 50 14.41 22.64 23.94
C VAL A 50 13.65 21.57 24.72
N ALA A 51 12.51 21.93 25.28
CA ALA A 51 11.59 21.03 25.95
C ALA A 51 10.16 21.55 25.78
N ASP A 52 9.20 20.64 25.65
CA ASP A 52 7.78 20.94 25.58
C ASP A 52 7.08 20.41 26.85
N THR A 53 6.02 21.08 27.30
CA THR A 53 5.20 20.62 28.41
C THR A 53 3.88 20.08 27.88
N PHE A 54 3.66 18.77 28.05
CA PHE A 54 2.39 18.11 27.75
C PHE A 54 1.68 17.83 29.07
N PHE A 55 0.58 18.55 29.31
CA PHE A 55 -0.13 18.58 30.60
C PHE A 55 0.80 19.08 31.73
N ASP A 56 1.23 18.21 32.63
CA ASP A 56 2.13 18.49 33.75
C ASP A 56 3.52 17.83 33.58
N VAL A 57 3.78 17.21 32.43
CA VAL A 57 5.04 16.53 32.13
C VAL A 57 5.88 17.36 31.18
N THR A 58 7.10 17.69 31.59
CA THR A 58 8.09 18.32 30.72
C THR A 58 8.90 17.26 29.98
N VAL A 59 8.91 17.33 28.65
CA VAL A 59 9.60 16.39 27.77
C VAL A 59 10.73 17.13 27.03
N PRO A 60 12.00 16.82 27.33
CA PRO A 60 13.12 17.42 26.62
C PRO A 60 13.23 16.85 25.20
N ASP A 61 13.50 17.74 24.24
CA ASP A 61 13.79 17.40 22.85
C ASP A 61 15.13 18.01 22.43
N PRO A 62 16.25 17.37 22.82
CA PRO A 62 17.58 17.91 22.57
C PRO A 62 17.96 17.92 21.08
N TYR A 63 17.22 17.22 20.22
CA TYR A 63 17.52 17.10 18.79
C TYR A 63 16.50 17.81 17.90
N ARG A 64 15.59 18.62 18.47
CA ARG A 64 14.60 19.45 17.74
C ARG A 64 15.16 20.17 16.53
N TRP A 65 16.42 20.60 16.56
CA TRP A 65 17.07 21.30 15.45
C TRP A 65 17.14 20.45 14.15
N LEU A 66 17.21 19.12 14.27
CA LEU A 66 17.18 18.17 13.14
C LEU A 66 15.81 18.07 12.46
N GLU A 67 14.74 18.59 13.04
CA GLU A 67 13.41 18.64 12.40
C GLU A 67 13.31 19.70 11.30
N THR A 68 14.30 20.61 11.23
CA THR A 68 14.34 21.63 10.18
C THR A 68 14.58 20.97 8.82
N ASP A 69 13.86 21.43 7.80
CA ASP A 69 14.02 20.91 6.43
C ASP A 69 15.49 20.99 5.98
N VAL A 70 16.07 19.83 5.67
CA VAL A 70 17.47 19.67 5.24
C VAL A 70 17.83 20.56 4.05
N ARG A 71 16.86 20.89 3.20
CA ARG A 71 17.06 21.74 2.01
C ARG A 71 17.24 23.22 2.34
N ASN A 72 16.87 23.62 3.55
CA ASN A 72 16.84 25.02 3.99
C ASN A 72 17.73 25.26 5.23
N SER A 73 18.49 24.26 5.69
CA SER A 73 19.30 24.35 6.91
C SER A 73 20.68 23.74 6.71
N ASP A 74 21.70 24.60 6.63
CA ASP A 74 23.10 24.20 6.47
C ASP A 74 23.55 23.25 7.59
N SER A 75 23.12 23.48 8.83
CA SER A 75 23.50 22.63 9.95
C SER A 75 22.94 21.21 9.82
N VAL A 76 21.69 21.07 9.37
CA VAL A 76 21.07 19.76 9.15
C VAL A 76 21.67 19.09 7.92
N SER A 77 21.87 19.83 6.83
CA SER A 77 22.51 19.32 5.61
C SER A 77 23.91 18.77 5.89
N ASN A 78 24.75 19.54 6.59
CA ASN A 78 26.11 19.11 6.93
C ASN A 78 26.10 17.87 7.83
N TRP A 79 25.20 17.81 8.82
CA TRP A 79 25.09 16.63 9.69
C TRP A 79 24.65 15.38 8.93
N VAL A 80 23.68 15.51 8.01
CA VAL A 80 23.24 14.40 7.13
C VAL A 80 24.38 13.91 6.24
N GLU A 81 25.17 14.82 5.67
CA GLU A 81 26.33 14.47 4.85
C GLU A 81 27.43 13.74 5.66
N GLU A 82 27.70 14.17 6.89
CA GLU A 82 28.67 13.52 7.78
C GLU A 82 28.21 12.09 8.17
N GLU A 83 26.93 11.90 8.51
CA GLU A 83 26.36 10.58 8.84
C GLU A 83 26.32 9.64 7.64
N ASP A 84 25.94 10.13 6.45
CA ASP A 84 25.96 9.35 5.21
C ASP A 84 27.40 8.97 4.84
N GLY A 85 28.37 9.89 4.99
CA GLY A 85 29.79 9.63 4.77
C GLY A 85 30.34 8.52 5.67
N LEU A 86 30.07 8.59 6.98
CA LEU A 86 30.45 7.53 7.93
C LEU A 86 29.81 6.19 7.53
N THR A 87 28.52 6.20 7.26
CA THR A 87 27.74 5.00 6.92
C THR A 87 28.26 4.34 5.65
N ARG A 88 28.47 5.11 4.57
CA ARG A 88 29.04 4.60 3.32
C ARG A 88 30.45 4.05 3.51
N GLY A 89 31.28 4.74 4.28
CA GLY A 89 32.63 4.27 4.61
C GLY A 89 32.61 2.92 5.33
N TYR A 90 31.73 2.76 6.32
CA TYR A 90 31.57 1.50 7.03
C TYR A 90 31.05 0.39 6.11
N LEU A 91 29.98 0.63 5.35
CA LEU A 91 29.39 -0.36 4.45
C LEU A 91 30.38 -0.79 3.37
N ALA A 92 31.15 0.14 2.78
CA ALA A 92 32.15 -0.16 1.77
C ALA A 92 33.27 -1.09 2.27
N ALA A 93 33.56 -1.09 3.57
CA ALA A 93 34.57 -1.96 4.17
C ALA A 93 34.07 -3.38 4.49
N LEU A 94 32.76 -3.65 4.40
CA LEU A 94 32.20 -4.95 4.76
C LEU A 94 32.58 -6.04 3.74
N PRO A 95 33.12 -7.19 4.20
CA PRO A 95 33.45 -8.29 3.31
C PRO A 95 32.16 -8.85 2.68
N GLY A 96 32.24 -9.19 1.39
CA GLY A 96 31.11 -9.78 0.65
C GLY A 96 30.10 -8.77 0.09
N ARG A 97 30.18 -7.48 0.42
CA ARG A 97 29.27 -6.44 -0.10
C ARG A 97 29.18 -6.45 -1.62
N ASP A 98 30.32 -6.43 -2.30
CA ASP A 98 30.34 -6.35 -3.77
C ASP A 98 29.83 -7.65 -4.43
N ALA A 99 30.07 -8.80 -3.80
CA ALA A 99 29.55 -10.08 -4.25
C ALA A 99 28.02 -10.14 -4.13
N ILE A 100 27.47 -9.72 -2.98
CA ILE A 100 26.03 -9.59 -2.75
C ILE A 100 25.43 -8.60 -3.74
N GLY A 101 26.06 -7.43 -3.92
CA GLY A 101 25.58 -6.42 -4.87
C GLY A 101 25.52 -6.94 -6.31
N LYS A 102 26.52 -7.71 -6.74
CA LYS A 102 26.50 -8.37 -8.05
C LYS A 102 25.38 -9.40 -8.15
N GLU A 103 25.24 -10.27 -7.15
CA GLU A 103 24.22 -11.33 -7.14
C GLU A 103 22.80 -10.74 -7.18
N LEU A 104 22.51 -9.72 -6.36
CA LEU A 104 21.25 -8.99 -6.39
C LEU A 104 21.00 -8.35 -7.76
N THR A 105 22.03 -7.76 -8.39
CA THR A 105 21.91 -7.17 -9.73
C THR A 105 21.52 -8.21 -10.78
N ASP A 106 22.19 -9.37 -10.76
CA ASP A 106 21.92 -10.46 -11.69
C ASP A 106 20.51 -11.04 -11.48
N LEU A 107 20.08 -11.22 -10.22
CA LEU A 107 18.76 -11.73 -9.87
C LEU A 107 17.64 -10.72 -10.18
N TRP A 108 17.87 -9.42 -10.03
CA TRP A 108 16.87 -8.37 -10.25
C TRP A 108 16.65 -8.11 -11.74
N ASN A 109 17.67 -8.32 -12.58
CA ASN A 109 17.65 -8.00 -14.00
C ASN A 109 16.96 -9.09 -14.85
N TYR A 110 15.65 -9.20 -14.71
CA TYR A 110 14.78 -10.06 -15.50
C TYR A 110 13.54 -9.30 -15.98
N GLU A 111 12.92 -9.80 -17.05
CA GLU A 111 11.71 -9.23 -17.63
C GLU A 111 10.53 -9.31 -16.66
N LYS A 112 9.85 -8.18 -16.45
CA LYS A 112 8.64 -8.08 -15.61
C LYS A 112 7.49 -7.58 -16.47
N THR A 113 6.35 -8.25 -16.37
CA THR A 113 5.13 -7.88 -17.10
C THR A 113 3.95 -7.89 -16.13
N SER A 114 3.16 -6.82 -16.12
CA SER A 114 1.90 -6.79 -15.38
C SER A 114 0.78 -7.48 -16.18
N ALA A 115 -0.30 -7.85 -15.48
CA ALA A 115 -1.49 -8.36 -16.15
C ALA A 115 -2.07 -7.28 -17.09
N PRO A 116 -2.36 -7.60 -18.35
CA PRO A 116 -2.99 -6.65 -19.26
C PRO A 116 -4.47 -6.50 -18.90
N ARG A 117 -5.07 -5.35 -19.26
CA ARG A 117 -6.53 -5.26 -19.35
C ARG A 117 -7.06 -6.02 -20.57
N ARG A 118 -6.38 -5.87 -21.71
CA ARG A 118 -6.62 -6.60 -22.96
C ARG A 118 -5.28 -6.97 -23.60
N ALA A 119 -5.17 -8.19 -24.12
CA ALA A 119 -3.95 -8.68 -24.75
C ALA A 119 -3.89 -8.33 -26.24
N GLY A 120 -2.75 -7.81 -26.72
CA GLY A 120 -2.52 -7.44 -28.11
C GLY A 120 -1.02 -7.27 -28.40
N ARG A 121 -0.66 -6.85 -29.63
CA ARG A 121 0.74 -6.59 -29.97
C ARG A 121 1.22 -5.30 -29.27
N PRO A 122 2.27 -5.36 -28.44
CA PRO A 122 2.72 -4.19 -27.68
C PRO A 122 3.59 -3.24 -28.52
N ARG A 123 3.62 -1.98 -28.10
CA ARG A 123 4.63 -0.97 -28.46
C ARG A 123 4.88 -0.07 -27.26
N THR A 124 6.04 0.58 -27.19
CA THR A 124 6.30 1.58 -26.16
C THR A 124 5.37 2.76 -26.33
N LEU A 125 4.69 3.14 -25.25
CA LEU A 125 3.79 4.30 -25.20
C LEU A 125 4.31 5.40 -24.27
N LEU A 126 4.93 4.99 -23.17
CA LEU A 126 5.59 5.86 -22.20
C LEU A 126 6.79 5.12 -21.62
N ASP A 127 7.95 5.76 -21.62
CA ASP A 127 9.17 5.25 -21.00
C ASP A 127 9.59 6.18 -19.86
N PRO A 128 9.34 5.82 -18.59
CA PRO A 128 9.71 6.65 -17.45
C PRO A 128 11.22 6.91 -17.36
N ASN A 129 12.07 6.05 -17.92
CA ASN A 129 13.52 6.21 -17.88
C ASN A 129 14.01 7.42 -18.67
N THR A 130 13.19 7.95 -19.59
CA THR A 130 13.54 9.15 -20.36
C THR A 130 13.08 10.44 -19.69
N LEU A 131 12.42 10.37 -18.52
CA LEU A 131 11.85 11.54 -17.85
C LEU A 131 12.86 12.33 -17.01
N SER A 132 13.96 11.69 -16.60
CA SER A 132 15.04 12.32 -15.83
C SER A 132 16.37 11.64 -16.12
N ALA A 133 17.47 12.40 -16.13
CA ALA A 133 18.79 11.87 -16.43
C ALA A 133 19.31 10.88 -15.38
N ASP A 134 18.86 11.03 -14.13
CA ASP A 134 19.28 10.24 -12.96
C ASP A 134 18.23 9.19 -12.54
N GLY A 135 17.10 9.10 -13.26
CA GLY A 135 16.02 8.16 -12.95
C GLY A 135 15.19 8.50 -11.70
N THR A 136 15.29 9.73 -11.17
CA THR A 136 14.57 10.15 -9.95
C THR A 136 13.13 10.60 -10.19
N THR A 137 12.70 10.70 -11.45
CA THR A 137 11.30 10.91 -11.82
C THR A 137 10.62 9.57 -12.04
N ALA A 138 9.66 9.24 -11.18
CA ALA A 138 8.93 7.98 -11.23
C ALA A 138 7.52 8.18 -11.81
N LEU A 139 7.01 7.16 -12.51
CA LEU A 139 5.61 7.09 -12.89
C LEU A 139 4.76 6.88 -11.63
N ALA A 140 3.94 7.86 -11.28
CA ALA A 140 3.05 7.80 -10.12
C ALA A 140 1.74 7.05 -10.40
N GLY A 141 1.31 7.01 -11.66
CA GLY A 141 0.11 6.29 -12.07
C GLY A 141 -0.22 6.49 -13.55
N TRP A 142 -1.18 5.72 -14.04
CA TRP A 142 -1.70 5.86 -15.41
C TRP A 142 -3.11 5.29 -15.53
N ALA A 143 -3.88 5.82 -16.47
CA ALA A 143 -5.22 5.33 -16.83
C ALA A 143 -5.49 5.57 -18.32
N VAL A 144 -6.01 4.55 -19.00
CA VAL A 144 -6.41 4.64 -20.41
C VAL A 144 -7.91 4.91 -20.49
N SER A 145 -8.32 5.80 -21.40
CA SER A 145 -9.74 6.08 -21.67
C SER A 145 -10.46 4.85 -22.21
N ASP A 146 -11.78 4.81 -22.12
CA ASP A 146 -12.53 3.60 -22.42
C ASP A 146 -12.49 3.20 -23.89
N ASP A 147 -12.33 4.20 -24.77
CA ASP A 147 -12.12 4.05 -26.22
C ASP A 147 -10.65 3.76 -26.61
N GLY A 148 -9.73 3.78 -25.65
CA GLY A 148 -8.30 3.55 -25.87
C GLY A 148 -7.56 4.71 -26.53
N ARG A 149 -8.21 5.87 -26.73
CA ARG A 149 -7.60 7.02 -27.41
C ARG A 149 -6.62 7.79 -26.53
N TRP A 150 -6.90 7.90 -25.24
CA TRP A 150 -6.15 8.74 -24.32
C TRP A 150 -5.45 7.91 -23.24
N LEU A 151 -4.21 8.28 -22.94
CA LEU A 151 -3.49 7.84 -21.75
C LEU A 151 -3.32 9.05 -20.83
N ALA A 152 -4.01 9.06 -19.69
CA ALA A 152 -3.65 9.94 -18.59
C ALA A 152 -2.52 9.31 -17.80
N TRP A 153 -1.45 10.05 -17.52
CA TRP A 153 -0.29 9.54 -16.81
C TRP A 153 0.29 10.59 -15.86
N GLY A 154 0.71 10.14 -14.68
CA GLY A 154 1.20 10.99 -13.60
C GLY A 154 2.64 10.72 -13.24
N VAL A 155 3.38 11.74 -12.83
CA VAL A 155 4.76 11.61 -12.35
C VAL A 155 4.90 12.11 -10.92
N SER A 156 5.84 11.51 -10.20
CA SER A 156 6.38 11.99 -8.93
C SER A 156 7.86 12.30 -9.15
N VAL A 157 8.27 13.50 -8.72
CA VAL A 157 9.67 13.95 -8.79
C VAL A 157 10.29 13.78 -7.41
N GLY A 158 11.47 13.15 -7.34
CA GLY A 158 12.24 13.01 -6.10
C GLY A 158 11.54 12.18 -5.03
N GLY A 159 10.63 11.28 -5.41
CA GLY A 159 9.91 10.41 -4.48
C GLY A 159 8.87 11.12 -3.61
N THR A 160 8.44 12.33 -4.00
CA THR A 160 7.42 13.09 -3.27
C THR A 160 6.01 12.52 -3.53
N ASP A 161 5.11 12.64 -2.57
CA ASP A 161 3.71 12.23 -2.77
C ASP A 161 2.92 13.17 -3.71
N TRP A 162 3.49 14.33 -4.07
CA TRP A 162 2.90 15.25 -5.03
C TRP A 162 3.02 14.71 -6.44
N GLN A 163 1.93 14.83 -7.20
CA GLN A 163 1.85 14.32 -8.54
C GLN A 163 1.44 15.41 -9.53
N GLU A 164 2.01 15.32 -10.72
CA GLU A 164 1.59 16.06 -11.91
C GLU A 164 1.12 15.08 -12.97
N TRP A 165 -0.06 15.32 -13.55
CA TRP A 165 -0.62 14.45 -14.58
C TRP A 165 -0.78 15.15 -15.92
N ARG A 166 -0.61 14.37 -16.99
CA ARG A 166 -0.66 14.76 -18.41
C ARG A 166 -1.56 13.79 -19.16
N VAL A 167 -2.05 14.21 -20.33
CA VAL A 167 -2.81 13.36 -21.25
C VAL A 167 -2.06 13.17 -22.54
N ARG A 168 -1.85 11.93 -22.95
CA ARG A 168 -1.22 11.52 -24.21
C ARG A 168 -2.25 10.96 -25.17
N ASP A 169 -2.23 11.42 -26.42
CA ASP A 169 -2.91 10.71 -27.50
C ASP A 169 -2.17 9.40 -27.75
N VAL A 170 -2.87 8.27 -27.57
CA VAL A 170 -2.27 6.95 -27.69
C VAL A 170 -1.74 6.74 -29.09
N ALA A 171 -2.51 7.05 -30.13
CA ALA A 171 -2.16 6.76 -31.52
C ALA A 171 -0.90 7.51 -31.97
N THR A 172 -0.78 8.79 -31.62
CA THR A 172 0.32 9.66 -32.06
C THR A 172 1.50 9.69 -31.08
N GLY A 173 1.28 9.37 -29.80
CA GLY A 173 2.26 9.51 -28.73
C GLY A 173 2.49 10.96 -28.28
N VAL A 174 1.65 11.91 -28.72
CA VAL A 174 1.78 13.33 -28.42
C VAL A 174 0.97 13.71 -27.18
N ASP A 175 1.60 14.38 -26.23
CA ASP A 175 0.93 14.94 -25.05
C ASP A 175 0.08 16.17 -25.44
N GLN A 176 -1.13 16.23 -24.91
CA GLN A 176 -2.06 17.34 -25.09
C GLN A 176 -1.68 18.51 -24.16
N PRO A 177 -2.08 19.75 -24.49
CA PRO A 177 -1.98 20.88 -23.58
C PRO A 177 -2.73 20.63 -22.27
N GLY A 178 -2.24 21.24 -21.19
CA GLY A 178 -2.79 21.09 -19.84
C GLY A 178 -2.01 20.10 -18.98
N VAL A 179 -1.62 20.55 -17.78
CA VAL A 179 -1.03 19.72 -16.73
C VAL A 179 -1.88 19.88 -15.47
N THR A 180 -2.33 18.78 -14.88
CA THR A 180 -3.02 18.84 -13.58
C THR A 180 -2.01 18.66 -12.46
N GLU A 181 -1.76 19.75 -11.73
CA GLU A 181 -0.82 19.82 -10.59
C GLU A 181 -1.55 19.66 -9.25
N TRP A 182 -0.77 19.55 -8.16
CA TRP A 182 -1.23 19.54 -6.77
C TRP A 182 -2.12 18.34 -6.43
N MET A 183 -1.90 17.24 -7.15
CA MET A 183 -2.58 15.97 -6.95
C MET A 183 -1.82 15.19 -5.87
N ARG A 184 -2.57 14.63 -4.92
CA ARG A 184 -2.04 13.75 -3.86
C ARG A 184 -3.19 12.88 -3.35
N TYR A 185 -2.92 11.63 -2.98
CA TYR A 185 -3.93 10.68 -2.50
C TYR A 185 -5.11 10.47 -3.46
N THR A 186 -4.83 10.49 -4.77
CA THR A 186 -5.82 10.32 -5.82
C THR A 186 -5.24 9.53 -6.99
N ALA A 187 -6.13 8.96 -7.79
CA ALA A 187 -5.87 8.52 -9.16
C ALA A 187 -6.91 9.17 -10.07
N VAL A 188 -6.70 9.12 -11.38
CA VAL A 188 -7.65 9.68 -12.34
C VAL A 188 -8.70 8.64 -12.75
N SER A 189 -9.92 9.11 -12.96
CA SER A 189 -11.03 8.29 -13.42
C SER A 189 -11.70 8.94 -14.63
N TRP A 190 -11.53 8.32 -15.80
CA TRP A 190 -12.06 8.82 -17.07
C TRP A 190 -13.57 8.98 -17.03
N HIS A 191 -14.07 10.09 -17.56
CA HIS A 191 -15.50 10.24 -17.81
C HIS A 191 -15.94 9.32 -18.96
N PRO A 192 -17.15 8.74 -18.92
CA PRO A 192 -17.62 7.75 -19.89
C PRO A 192 -17.60 8.20 -21.36
N ASP A 193 -17.70 9.51 -21.62
CA ASP A 193 -17.61 10.08 -22.98
C ASP A 193 -16.16 10.31 -23.46
N ASN A 194 -15.16 9.99 -22.63
CA ASN A 194 -13.72 10.16 -22.88
C ASN A 194 -13.27 11.61 -23.12
N SER A 195 -14.09 12.61 -22.76
CA SER A 195 -13.75 14.03 -22.90
C SER A 195 -12.75 14.54 -21.85
N GLY A 196 -12.58 13.81 -20.76
CA GLY A 196 -11.81 14.23 -19.60
C GLY A 196 -11.83 13.22 -18.47
N TYR A 197 -11.22 13.58 -17.34
CA TYR A 197 -11.18 12.72 -16.15
C TYR A 197 -11.51 13.49 -14.86
N TYR A 198 -12.05 12.75 -13.91
CA TYR A 198 -12.16 13.18 -12.52
C TYR A 198 -10.85 12.91 -11.78
N TYR A 199 -10.50 13.83 -10.90
CA TYR A 199 -9.33 13.70 -10.03
C TYR A 199 -9.52 14.53 -8.76
N SER A 200 -8.67 14.31 -7.76
CA SER A 200 -8.66 15.14 -6.56
C SER A 200 -7.36 15.90 -6.38
N ARG A 201 -7.44 17.07 -5.75
CA ARG A 201 -6.28 17.93 -5.49
C ARG A 201 -6.43 18.73 -4.21
N TYR A 202 -5.30 19.30 -3.79
CA TYR A 202 -5.24 20.36 -2.79
C TYR A 202 -5.09 21.72 -3.47
N ASP A 203 -5.30 22.79 -2.71
CA ASP A 203 -4.86 24.11 -3.16
C ASP A 203 -3.33 24.16 -3.25
N ARG A 204 -2.83 25.04 -4.12
CA ARG A 204 -1.40 25.30 -4.23
C ARG A 204 -0.84 25.66 -2.84
N PRO A 205 0.17 24.95 -2.32
CA PRO A 205 0.75 25.25 -1.02
C PRO A 205 1.42 26.62 -1.04
N VAL A 206 1.54 27.23 0.14
CA VAL A 206 2.33 28.45 0.32
C VAL A 206 3.79 28.14 -0.03
N GLU A 207 4.46 29.08 -0.70
CA GLU A 207 5.86 28.92 -1.10
C GLU A 207 6.74 28.51 0.08
N GLY A 208 7.62 27.53 -0.14
CA GLY A 208 8.47 26.95 0.91
C GLY A 208 7.81 25.93 1.84
N THR A 209 6.49 25.70 1.76
CA THR A 209 5.77 24.80 2.69
C THR A 209 5.26 23.50 2.06
N ALA A 210 5.54 23.25 0.77
CA ALA A 210 4.98 22.11 0.05
C ALA A 210 5.24 20.73 0.70
N TYR A 211 6.30 20.60 1.51
CA TYR A 211 6.69 19.33 2.12
C TYR A 211 6.49 19.26 3.64
N THR A 212 6.18 20.39 4.29
CA THR A 212 6.04 20.51 5.75
C THR A 212 4.66 21.01 6.16
N GLY A 213 3.93 21.65 5.22
CA GLY A 213 2.60 22.18 5.43
C GLY A 213 1.54 21.08 5.56
N ARG A 214 0.46 21.40 6.28
CA ARG A 214 -0.70 20.52 6.39
C ARG A 214 -1.52 20.56 5.11
N ASN A 215 -1.83 19.39 4.55
CA ASN A 215 -2.75 19.26 3.42
C ASN A 215 -4.19 19.25 3.92
N LEU A 216 -4.94 20.32 3.66
CA LEU A 216 -6.33 20.48 4.07
C LEU A 216 -7.21 20.80 2.86
N PHE A 217 -8.50 20.47 2.96
CA PHE A 217 -9.53 20.76 1.96
C PHE A 217 -9.30 20.06 0.62
N HIS A 218 -9.10 18.74 0.65
CA HIS A 218 -9.07 17.90 -0.55
C HIS A 218 -10.37 18.10 -1.35
N LYS A 219 -10.29 18.29 -2.66
CA LYS A 219 -11.45 18.58 -3.51
C LYS A 219 -11.41 17.79 -4.81
N VAL A 220 -12.58 17.43 -5.33
CA VAL A 220 -12.75 16.73 -6.60
C VAL A 220 -12.94 17.75 -7.72
N CYS A 221 -12.13 17.63 -8.75
CA CYS A 221 -12.19 18.42 -9.98
C CYS A 221 -12.44 17.52 -11.19
N PHE A 222 -12.90 18.12 -12.27
CA PHE A 222 -12.98 17.50 -13.59
C PHE A 222 -12.09 18.27 -14.55
N HIS A 223 -11.14 17.56 -15.15
CA HIS A 223 -10.23 18.08 -16.17
C HIS A 223 -10.71 17.65 -17.56
N GLN A 224 -10.87 18.61 -18.47
CA GLN A 224 -11.20 18.35 -19.86
C GLN A 224 -9.91 18.27 -20.69
N VAL A 225 -9.78 17.24 -21.52
CA VAL A 225 -8.58 17.02 -22.34
C VAL A 225 -8.31 18.24 -23.24
N GLY A 226 -7.07 18.71 -23.24
CA GLY A 226 -6.61 19.82 -24.07
C GLY A 226 -6.91 21.21 -23.51
N THR A 227 -7.34 21.31 -22.25
CA THR A 227 -7.59 22.58 -21.56
C THR A 227 -6.57 22.84 -20.45
N GLU A 228 -6.37 24.09 -20.06
CA GLU A 228 -5.52 24.42 -18.90
C GLU A 228 -6.21 24.06 -17.58
N GLN A 229 -5.45 23.68 -16.54
CA GLN A 229 -6.02 23.30 -15.23
C GLN A 229 -6.91 24.40 -14.61
N ALA A 230 -6.66 25.66 -14.94
CA ALA A 230 -7.48 26.78 -14.46
C ALA A 230 -8.94 26.74 -14.98
N ALA A 231 -9.19 26.03 -16.08
CA ALA A 231 -10.52 25.80 -16.63
C ALA A 231 -11.24 24.60 -15.98
N ASP A 232 -10.55 23.83 -15.14
CA ASP A 232 -11.11 22.63 -14.52
C ASP A 232 -12.32 22.97 -13.66
N ARG A 233 -13.37 22.19 -13.83
CA ARG A 233 -14.61 22.37 -13.07
C ARG A 233 -14.45 21.76 -11.67
N LEU A 234 -14.69 22.56 -10.63
CA LEU A 234 -14.88 22.03 -9.28
C LEU A 234 -16.15 21.18 -9.25
N VAL A 235 -16.01 19.90 -8.92
CA VAL A 235 -17.11 18.94 -8.86
C VAL A 235 -17.66 18.85 -7.45
N TYR A 236 -16.77 18.71 -6.46
CA TYR A 236 -17.19 18.58 -5.07
C TYR A 236 -16.08 19.03 -4.11
N GLU A 237 -16.45 19.81 -3.10
CA GLU A 237 -15.61 20.18 -1.97
C GLU A 237 -16.43 20.13 -0.68
N ARG A 238 -15.74 19.95 0.45
CA ARG A 238 -16.39 19.89 1.76
C ARG A 238 -15.65 20.70 2.81
N LYS A 239 -16.04 21.98 2.95
CA LYS A 239 -15.34 22.95 3.82
C LYS A 239 -15.53 22.70 5.31
N ASP A 240 -16.61 22.03 5.73
CA ASP A 240 -16.84 21.63 7.13
C ASP A 240 -15.99 20.43 7.57
N GLN A 241 -15.28 19.77 6.64
CA GLN A 241 -14.47 18.58 6.90
C GLN A 241 -13.10 18.70 6.22
N SER A 242 -12.26 19.59 6.75
CA SER A 242 -10.98 19.97 6.15
C SER A 242 -9.97 18.81 6.02
N GLU A 243 -10.10 17.75 6.80
CA GLU A 243 -9.16 16.61 6.82
C GLU A 243 -9.62 15.42 5.96
N TRP A 244 -10.77 15.52 5.28
CA TRP A 244 -11.29 14.41 4.49
C TRP A 244 -10.57 14.28 3.14
N LEU A 245 -10.24 13.03 2.79
CA LEU A 245 -9.77 12.63 1.48
C LEU A 245 -10.96 12.24 0.60
N LEU A 246 -11.23 13.05 -0.42
CA LEU A 246 -12.28 12.81 -1.42
C LEU A 246 -11.71 12.13 -2.68
N ASN A 247 -12.47 11.21 -3.28
CA ASN A 247 -12.19 10.58 -4.57
C ASN A 247 -13.50 10.42 -5.36
N ALA A 248 -13.41 10.35 -6.69
CA ALA A 248 -14.56 10.27 -7.58
C ALA A 248 -14.33 9.24 -8.70
N ASN A 249 -15.29 8.33 -8.90
CA ASN A 249 -15.21 7.31 -9.96
C ASN A 249 -16.55 7.25 -10.70
N PRO A 250 -16.62 7.36 -12.02
CA PRO A 250 -17.88 7.09 -12.70
C PRO A 250 -18.17 5.57 -12.68
N THR A 251 -19.45 5.24 -12.73
CA THR A 251 -19.93 3.89 -13.03
C THR A 251 -19.68 3.56 -14.50
N GLU A 252 -19.52 2.27 -14.82
CA GLU A 252 -19.20 1.80 -16.18
C GLU A 252 -20.27 2.21 -17.22
N ASP A 253 -21.54 2.32 -16.81
CA ASP A 253 -22.63 2.79 -17.67
C ASP A 253 -22.78 4.32 -17.70
N GLY A 254 -21.95 5.03 -16.93
CA GLY A 254 -21.92 6.48 -16.86
C GLY A 254 -23.11 7.14 -16.18
N GLN A 255 -24.03 6.38 -15.59
CA GLN A 255 -25.23 6.96 -14.98
C GLN A 255 -24.92 7.69 -13.66
N TRP A 256 -23.87 7.26 -12.95
CA TRP A 256 -23.53 7.74 -11.62
C TRP A 256 -22.05 8.10 -11.48
N LEU A 257 -21.79 9.18 -10.72
CA LEU A 257 -20.46 9.50 -10.20
C LEU A 257 -20.37 9.10 -8.72
N VAL A 258 -19.47 8.18 -8.44
CA VAL A 258 -19.19 7.58 -7.14
C VAL A 258 -18.26 8.49 -6.33
N LEU A 259 -18.76 9.28 -5.36
CA LEU A 259 -17.89 10.02 -4.44
C LEU A 259 -17.56 9.21 -3.19
N THR A 260 -16.28 9.04 -2.88
CA THR A 260 -15.82 8.41 -1.63
C THR A 260 -15.04 9.41 -0.79
N ALA A 261 -15.36 9.49 0.50
CA ALA A 261 -14.68 10.30 1.49
C ALA A 261 -14.05 9.41 2.58
N SER A 262 -12.84 9.72 3.03
CA SER A 262 -12.20 9.03 4.15
C SER A 262 -11.39 10.00 5.00
N THR A 263 -11.03 9.61 6.23
CA THR A 263 -10.12 10.37 7.10
C THR A 263 -8.71 9.74 7.13
N GLY A 264 -8.31 9.01 6.09
CA GLY A 264 -7.03 8.31 6.02
C GLY A 264 -6.91 7.04 6.89
N GLY A 265 -8.02 6.56 7.48
CA GLY A 265 -8.09 5.36 8.33
C GLY A 265 -9.19 4.37 7.91
N GLN A 266 -9.58 3.46 8.81
CA GLN A 266 -10.52 2.34 8.50
C GLN A 266 -11.98 2.76 8.22
N LYS A 267 -12.33 4.05 8.38
CA LYS A 267 -13.69 4.52 8.14
C LYS A 267 -13.76 5.34 6.85
N ASN A 268 -14.59 4.87 5.92
CA ASN A 268 -14.96 5.61 4.72
C ASN A 268 -16.46 5.96 4.75
N ARG A 269 -16.81 7.11 4.17
CA ARG A 269 -18.18 7.48 3.83
C ARG A 269 -18.30 7.50 2.32
N ILE A 270 -19.32 6.84 1.81
CA ILE A 270 -19.54 6.64 0.38
C ILE A 270 -20.82 7.38 0.00
N PHE A 271 -20.77 8.13 -1.10
CA PHE A 271 -21.89 8.84 -1.71
C PHE A 271 -22.03 8.31 -3.15
N VAL A 272 -22.69 7.15 -3.32
CA VAL A 272 -22.62 6.37 -4.57
C VAL A 272 -23.76 5.36 -4.73
N GLN A 273 -24.22 5.15 -5.98
CA GLN A 273 -24.99 3.97 -6.41
C GLN A 273 -24.17 2.73 -6.80
N ASP A 274 -24.47 1.66 -6.05
CA ASP A 274 -24.25 0.21 -6.14
C ASP A 274 -22.85 -0.44 -5.97
N LEU A 275 -22.90 -1.57 -5.24
CA LEU A 275 -21.93 -2.41 -4.53
C LEU A 275 -20.82 -1.74 -3.71
N VAL A 276 -20.91 -1.92 -2.39
CA VAL A 276 -19.99 -1.34 -1.40
C VAL A 276 -19.42 -2.43 -0.50
N ARG A 277 -18.08 -2.50 -0.42
CA ARG A 277 -17.37 -3.19 0.67
C ARG A 277 -17.35 -2.26 1.89
N THR A 278 -17.81 -2.74 3.04
CA THR A 278 -17.79 -1.99 4.31
C THR A 278 -17.44 -2.90 5.48
N ASP A 279 -16.78 -2.34 6.49
CA ASP A 279 -16.51 -2.96 7.79
C ASP A 279 -17.42 -2.42 8.92
N ASP A 280 -18.36 -1.52 8.57
CA ASP A 280 -19.33 -0.96 9.50
C ASP A 280 -20.23 -2.06 10.06
N GLU A 281 -20.16 -2.24 11.38
CA GLU A 281 -20.78 -3.34 12.15
C GLU A 281 -20.38 -4.76 11.66
N ALA A 282 -19.25 -4.88 10.95
CA ALA A 282 -18.74 -6.13 10.41
C ALA A 282 -17.20 -6.10 10.37
N SER A 283 -16.56 -6.45 11.48
CA SER A 283 -15.10 -6.34 11.68
C SER A 283 -14.24 -7.11 10.65
N ARG A 284 -14.78 -8.20 10.09
CA ARG A 284 -14.16 -9.02 9.02
C ARG A 284 -14.66 -8.64 7.62
N GLY A 285 -15.42 -7.56 7.51
CA GLY A 285 -15.98 -7.05 6.27
C GLY A 285 -17.23 -7.79 5.80
N ARG A 286 -18.08 -7.07 5.07
CA ARG A 286 -19.24 -7.60 4.35
C ARG A 286 -19.39 -6.94 2.99
N LEU A 287 -20.22 -7.53 2.12
CA LEU A 287 -20.63 -6.92 0.85
C LEU A 287 -22.11 -6.56 0.91
N ILE A 288 -22.43 -5.31 0.60
CA ILE A 288 -23.81 -4.80 0.55
C ILE A 288 -24.13 -4.23 -0.85
N ALA A 289 -25.41 -4.26 -1.20
CA ALA A 289 -25.99 -3.53 -2.33
C ALA A 289 -26.83 -2.35 -1.82
N ILE A 290 -26.77 -1.22 -2.53
CA ILE A 290 -27.48 0.02 -2.19
C ILE A 290 -28.28 0.48 -3.41
N ASP A 291 -29.61 0.55 -3.25
CA ASP A 291 -30.52 1.23 -4.18
C ASP A 291 -30.41 2.74 -3.97
N VAL A 292 -29.90 3.54 -4.91
CA VAL A 292 -29.81 5.00 -4.67
C VAL A 292 -31.05 5.78 -4.94
N THR A 293 -32.09 5.15 -5.48
CA THR A 293 -33.38 5.80 -5.41
C THR A 293 -33.83 5.88 -3.95
N ARG A 294 -33.29 5.00 -3.09
CA ARG A 294 -33.55 4.92 -1.64
C ARG A 294 -32.28 4.55 -0.85
N PRO A 295 -31.25 5.42 -0.78
CA PRO A 295 -29.92 5.07 -0.29
C PRO A 295 -29.82 4.99 1.24
N GLY A 296 -30.92 5.27 1.94
CA GLY A 296 -31.00 5.16 3.40
C GLY A 296 -30.62 3.77 3.89
N ARG A 297 -29.93 3.71 5.03
CA ARG A 297 -29.38 2.49 5.63
C ARG A 297 -30.43 1.40 5.81
N GLU A 298 -31.66 1.78 6.08
CA GLU A 298 -32.81 0.92 6.22
C GLU A 298 -33.16 0.12 4.94
N ASN A 299 -32.66 0.55 3.77
CA ASN A 299 -32.87 -0.12 2.49
C ASN A 299 -31.64 -0.92 2.02
N TRP A 300 -30.56 -0.95 2.80
CA TRP A 300 -29.35 -1.67 2.43
C TRP A 300 -29.59 -3.18 2.44
N LYS A 301 -29.14 -3.86 1.39
CA LYS A 301 -29.24 -5.31 1.28
C LYS A 301 -27.87 -5.95 1.44
N THR A 302 -27.72 -6.81 2.45
CA THR A 302 -26.52 -7.66 2.57
C THR A 302 -26.52 -8.72 1.47
N ILE A 303 -25.45 -8.74 0.68
CA ILE A 303 -25.20 -9.75 -0.37
C ILE A 303 -24.28 -10.84 0.16
N VAL A 304 -23.22 -10.45 0.86
CA VAL A 304 -22.30 -11.36 1.54
C VAL A 304 -22.22 -10.93 3.00
N PRO A 305 -22.74 -11.73 3.96
CA PRO A 305 -22.62 -11.41 5.38
C PRO A 305 -21.16 -11.54 5.85
N GLU A 306 -20.88 -11.01 7.05
CA GLU A 306 -19.61 -11.26 7.73
C GLU A 306 -19.43 -12.78 7.93
N GLY A 307 -18.23 -13.28 7.61
CA GLY A 307 -17.87 -14.68 7.78
C GLY A 307 -16.62 -14.86 8.62
N GLU A 308 -16.15 -16.10 8.75
CA GLU A 308 -14.93 -16.42 9.49
C GLU A 308 -13.69 -15.75 8.89
N GLU A 309 -13.58 -15.70 7.57
CA GLU A 309 -12.42 -15.12 6.89
C GLU A 309 -12.62 -13.64 6.60
N SER A 310 -11.54 -12.85 6.66
CA SER A 310 -11.61 -11.41 6.41
C SER A 310 -11.79 -11.11 4.92
N LEU A 311 -12.91 -10.49 4.52
CA LEU A 311 -13.15 -10.05 3.15
C LEU A 311 -12.28 -8.81 2.84
N ARG A 312 -11.28 -8.99 1.97
CA ARG A 312 -10.33 -7.94 1.59
C ARG A 312 -10.68 -7.23 0.30
N GLY A 313 -11.55 -7.78 -0.55
CA GLY A 313 -11.90 -7.13 -1.81
C GLY A 313 -13.04 -7.82 -2.52
N ALA A 314 -13.72 -7.05 -3.37
CA ALA A 314 -14.71 -7.56 -4.31
C ALA A 314 -14.40 -6.90 -5.67
N SER A 315 -14.40 -7.70 -6.73
CA SER A 315 -14.19 -7.20 -8.09
C SER A 315 -15.21 -7.82 -9.03
N PHE A 316 -15.79 -6.99 -9.88
CA PHE A 316 -16.64 -7.48 -10.96
C PHE A 316 -15.79 -8.06 -12.10
N ALA A 317 -16.30 -9.13 -12.70
CA ALA A 317 -15.81 -9.64 -13.96
C ALA A 317 -16.98 -10.31 -14.69
N GLY A 318 -17.46 -9.67 -15.78
CA GLY A 318 -18.75 -10.02 -16.36
C GLY A 318 -19.89 -9.85 -15.34
N ASP A 319 -20.74 -10.86 -15.21
CA ASP A 319 -21.85 -10.91 -14.24
C ASP A 319 -21.49 -11.57 -12.90
N GLN A 320 -20.20 -11.85 -12.67
CA GLN A 320 -19.72 -12.50 -11.44
C GLN A 320 -18.95 -11.51 -10.55
N ILE A 321 -18.93 -11.80 -9.26
CA ILE A 321 -18.17 -11.04 -8.27
C ILE A 321 -17.12 -11.97 -7.67
N TYR A 322 -15.85 -11.58 -7.83
CA TYR A 322 -14.70 -12.26 -7.25
C TYR A 322 -14.38 -11.61 -5.89
N LEU A 323 -14.54 -12.41 -4.83
CA LEU A 323 -14.32 -12.03 -3.45
C LEU A 323 -12.93 -12.50 -3.02
N SER A 324 -12.04 -11.55 -2.71
CA SER A 324 -10.73 -11.85 -2.14
C SER A 324 -10.83 -11.89 -0.63
N TYR A 325 -10.61 -13.06 -0.03
CA TYR A 325 -10.51 -13.26 1.41
C TYR A 325 -9.06 -13.39 1.86
N LEU A 326 -8.79 -12.94 3.08
CA LEU A 326 -7.57 -13.25 3.81
C LEU A 326 -7.88 -14.38 4.78
N LYS A 327 -7.38 -15.57 4.46
CA LYS A 327 -7.49 -16.77 5.27
C LYS A 327 -6.11 -17.16 5.76
N ASP A 328 -5.90 -17.08 7.07
CA ASP A 328 -4.62 -17.34 7.73
C ASP A 328 -3.44 -16.65 7.02
N ALA A 329 -3.58 -15.34 6.77
CA ALA A 329 -2.62 -14.49 6.08
C ALA A 329 -2.28 -14.86 4.62
N SER A 330 -3.13 -15.63 3.94
CA SER A 330 -3.02 -15.96 2.51
C SER A 330 -4.33 -15.71 1.75
N SER A 331 -4.27 -15.57 0.42
CA SER A 331 -5.45 -15.32 -0.40
C SER A 331 -6.32 -16.58 -0.54
N GLU A 332 -7.62 -16.43 -0.34
CA GLU A 332 -8.66 -17.36 -0.81
C GLU A 332 -9.63 -16.56 -1.70
N VAL A 333 -9.91 -17.03 -2.92
CA VAL A 333 -10.76 -16.29 -3.86
C VAL A 333 -12.03 -17.08 -4.14
N ARG A 334 -13.17 -16.51 -3.73
CA ARG A 334 -14.51 -17.09 -3.92
C ARG A 334 -15.26 -16.30 -4.98
N VAL A 335 -16.03 -16.99 -5.82
CA VAL A 335 -16.83 -16.37 -6.87
C VAL A 335 -18.30 -16.54 -6.53
N ILE A 336 -19.03 -15.44 -6.58
CA ILE A 336 -20.49 -15.41 -6.41
C ILE A 336 -21.15 -14.78 -7.65
N ASP A 337 -22.44 -15.01 -7.82
CA ASP A 337 -23.26 -14.20 -8.72
C ASP A 337 -23.69 -12.88 -8.07
N ARG A 338 -24.40 -12.03 -8.82
CA ARG A 338 -24.89 -10.73 -8.33
C ARG A 338 -25.92 -10.82 -7.19
N SER A 339 -26.55 -11.97 -7.01
CA SER A 339 -27.51 -12.19 -5.93
C SER A 339 -26.81 -12.55 -4.61
N GLY A 340 -25.54 -12.95 -4.66
CA GLY A 340 -24.78 -13.50 -3.54
C GLY A 340 -24.66 -15.02 -3.56
N ALA A 341 -25.22 -15.70 -4.56
CA ALA A 341 -25.18 -17.16 -4.61
C ALA A 341 -23.75 -17.64 -4.97
N PRO A 342 -23.19 -18.62 -4.23
CA PRO A 342 -21.90 -19.20 -4.54
C PRO A 342 -21.87 -19.83 -5.93
N VAL A 343 -20.83 -19.52 -6.72
CA VAL A 343 -20.57 -20.11 -8.03
C VAL A 343 -19.42 -21.13 -7.93
N ARG A 344 -18.26 -20.72 -7.40
CA ARG A 344 -17.06 -21.56 -7.26
C ARG A 344 -16.01 -20.93 -6.34
N THR A 345 -14.97 -21.70 -5.99
CA THR A 345 -13.73 -21.18 -5.41
C THR A 345 -12.61 -21.33 -6.45
N VAL A 346 -11.79 -20.28 -6.63
CA VAL A 346 -10.65 -20.33 -7.55
C VAL A 346 -9.56 -21.22 -6.94
N ALA A 347 -9.12 -22.23 -7.68
CA ALA A 347 -7.99 -23.07 -7.29
C ALA A 347 -6.68 -22.30 -7.50
N LEU A 348 -6.11 -21.76 -6.42
CA LEU A 348 -4.82 -21.08 -6.45
C LEU A 348 -3.66 -22.11 -6.38
N PRO A 349 -2.48 -21.80 -6.94
CA PRO A 349 -1.34 -22.74 -7.01
C PRO A 349 -0.76 -23.17 -5.65
N GLY A 350 -1.09 -22.49 -4.55
CA GLY A 350 -0.60 -22.80 -3.21
C GLY A 350 -0.84 -21.66 -2.21
N ILE A 351 -0.11 -21.67 -1.10
CA ILE A 351 -0.10 -20.55 -0.13
C ILE A 351 0.58 -19.35 -0.78
N GLY A 352 -0.17 -18.27 -0.97
CA GLY A 352 0.34 -17.07 -1.62
C GLY A 352 -0.66 -15.92 -1.62
N THR A 353 -0.35 -14.93 -2.43
CA THR A 353 -1.17 -13.75 -2.66
C THR A 353 -1.66 -13.76 -4.09
N ALA A 354 -2.97 -13.62 -4.28
CA ALA A 354 -3.60 -13.42 -5.57
C ALA A 354 -4.11 -11.98 -5.69
N SER A 355 -3.88 -11.33 -6.84
CA SER A 355 -4.37 -9.98 -7.15
C SER A 355 -4.89 -9.90 -8.58
N GLY A 356 -5.86 -9.01 -8.84
CA GLY A 356 -6.51 -8.88 -10.14
C GLY A 356 -7.98 -9.31 -10.10
N PHE A 357 -8.39 -10.19 -11.01
CA PHE A 357 -9.76 -10.68 -11.24
C PHE A 357 -10.76 -9.65 -11.80
N GLY A 358 -10.51 -8.35 -11.70
CA GLY A 358 -11.39 -7.34 -12.31
C GLY A 358 -11.44 -7.40 -13.84
N ALA A 359 -12.63 -7.30 -14.41
CA ALA A 359 -12.88 -7.14 -15.85
C ALA A 359 -14.16 -6.33 -16.07
N ARG A 360 -14.37 -5.83 -17.30
CA ARG A 360 -15.62 -5.15 -17.66
C ARG A 360 -16.80 -6.12 -17.73
N ARG A 361 -18.02 -5.57 -17.81
CA ARG A 361 -19.23 -6.40 -17.90
C ARG A 361 -19.30 -7.20 -19.20
N ASP A 362 -18.78 -6.64 -20.29
CA ASP A 362 -18.79 -7.24 -21.62
C ASP A 362 -17.54 -8.08 -21.93
N ASP A 363 -16.55 -8.09 -21.03
CA ASP A 363 -15.36 -8.91 -21.19
C ASP A 363 -15.70 -10.40 -21.01
N THR A 364 -15.10 -11.26 -21.85
CA THR A 364 -15.24 -12.72 -21.74
C THR A 364 -14.15 -13.36 -20.88
N GLU A 365 -13.20 -12.55 -20.43
CA GLU A 365 -12.01 -13.00 -19.73
C GLU A 365 -11.56 -12.01 -18.66
N SER A 366 -10.74 -12.52 -17.75
CA SER A 366 -10.07 -11.71 -16.73
C SER A 366 -8.65 -12.22 -16.51
N PHE A 367 -7.86 -11.48 -15.76
CA PHE A 367 -6.49 -11.86 -15.41
C PHE A 367 -6.27 -11.73 -13.90
N TYR A 368 -5.49 -12.64 -13.34
CA TYR A 368 -4.95 -12.49 -11.99
C TYR A 368 -3.48 -12.85 -11.96
N THR A 369 -2.74 -12.26 -11.02
CA THR A 369 -1.36 -12.63 -10.72
C THR A 369 -1.33 -13.33 -9.38
N PHE A 370 -0.59 -14.43 -9.30
CA PHE A 370 -0.31 -15.14 -8.06
C PHE A 370 1.19 -15.13 -7.77
N ALA A 371 1.56 -14.88 -6.52
CA ALA A 371 2.95 -14.94 -6.04
C ALA A 371 3.00 -15.52 -4.63
N SER A 372 4.17 -16.02 -4.23
CA SER A 372 4.49 -16.46 -2.87
C SER A 372 5.94 -16.09 -2.53
N PHE A 373 6.41 -16.35 -1.32
CA PHE A 373 7.82 -16.11 -0.96
C PHE A 373 8.81 -16.88 -1.86
N THR A 374 8.42 -18.07 -2.30
CA THR A 374 9.26 -18.95 -3.12
C THR A 374 8.76 -19.11 -4.55
N ARG A 375 7.68 -18.42 -4.93
CA ARG A 375 7.12 -18.51 -6.29
C ARG A 375 7.06 -17.11 -6.92
N PRO A 376 7.85 -16.85 -7.97
CA PRO A 376 7.79 -15.60 -8.72
C PRO A 376 6.37 -15.30 -9.21
N PRO A 377 6.01 -14.00 -9.37
CA PRO A 377 4.68 -13.62 -9.84
C PRO A 377 4.35 -14.28 -11.18
N THR A 378 3.27 -15.05 -11.22
CA THR A 378 2.78 -15.68 -12.45
C THR A 378 1.38 -15.15 -12.76
N THR A 379 1.18 -14.68 -13.98
CA THR A 379 -0.11 -14.16 -14.43
C THR A 379 -0.89 -15.26 -15.15
N TYR A 380 -2.14 -15.41 -14.74
CA TYR A 380 -3.12 -16.35 -15.25
C TYR A 380 -4.21 -15.60 -15.99
N ARG A 381 -4.67 -16.19 -17.09
CA ARG A 381 -5.87 -15.79 -17.84
C ARG A 381 -7.03 -16.67 -17.42
N VAL A 382 -8.15 -16.05 -17.08
CA VAL A 382 -9.39 -16.70 -16.64
C VAL A 382 -10.42 -16.55 -17.75
N ASP A 383 -10.98 -17.67 -18.18
CA ASP A 383 -12.20 -17.68 -18.99
C ASP A 383 -13.40 -17.48 -18.07
N LEU A 384 -14.17 -16.39 -18.24
CA LEU A 384 -15.25 -16.05 -17.31
C LEU A 384 -16.49 -16.96 -17.46
N SER A 385 -16.65 -17.59 -18.63
CA SER A 385 -17.77 -18.52 -18.88
C SER A 385 -17.59 -19.85 -18.17
N THR A 386 -16.36 -20.37 -18.13
CA THR A 386 -16.03 -21.68 -17.53
C THR A 386 -15.37 -21.57 -16.16
N GLY A 387 -14.75 -20.44 -15.85
CA GLY A 387 -13.88 -20.27 -14.67
C GLY A 387 -12.49 -20.88 -14.83
N ALA A 388 -12.16 -21.45 -15.99
CA ALA A 388 -10.87 -22.10 -16.21
C ALA A 388 -9.73 -21.08 -16.20
N SER A 389 -8.65 -21.39 -15.47
CA SER A 389 -7.44 -20.58 -15.40
C SER A 389 -6.30 -21.26 -16.17
N ARG A 390 -5.57 -20.50 -16.98
CA ARG A 390 -4.35 -20.96 -17.65
C ARG A 390 -3.23 -19.94 -17.48
N ILE A 391 -1.99 -20.39 -17.43
CA ILE A 391 -0.83 -19.48 -17.40
C ILE A 391 -0.86 -18.62 -18.68
N TRP A 392 -0.81 -17.30 -18.49
CA TRP A 392 -0.66 -16.33 -19.58
C TRP A 392 0.79 -15.87 -19.70
N ARG A 393 1.42 -15.58 -18.56
CA ARG A 393 2.83 -15.18 -18.48
C ARG A 393 3.44 -15.71 -17.20
N GLU A 394 4.51 -16.48 -17.36
CA GLU A 394 5.36 -16.92 -16.27
C GLU A 394 6.54 -15.94 -16.12
N THR A 395 6.92 -15.66 -14.89
CA THR A 395 8.12 -14.87 -14.60
C THR A 395 9.32 -15.81 -14.59
N HIS A 396 10.25 -15.61 -15.52
CA HIS A 396 11.51 -16.32 -15.55
C HIS A 396 12.59 -15.53 -14.83
N VAL A 397 13.04 -16.06 -13.70
CA VAL A 397 14.11 -15.49 -12.90
C VAL A 397 15.12 -16.59 -12.56
N ALA A 398 16.39 -16.22 -12.35
CA ALA A 398 17.47 -17.13 -12.02
C ALA A 398 17.39 -17.62 -10.56
N PHE A 399 16.22 -18.14 -10.17
CA PHE A 399 15.88 -18.64 -8.86
C PHE A 399 15.17 -19.97 -9.05
N ASP A 400 15.50 -20.98 -8.25
CA ASP A 400 14.82 -22.29 -8.26
C ASP A 400 13.78 -22.34 -7.13
N PRO A 401 12.47 -22.19 -7.43
CA PRO A 401 11.40 -22.29 -6.45
C PRO A 401 11.42 -23.58 -5.64
N GLU A 402 11.84 -24.69 -6.25
CA GLU A 402 11.74 -26.01 -5.67
C GLU A 402 12.87 -26.28 -4.66
N ALA A 403 13.92 -25.45 -4.63
CA ALA A 403 14.97 -25.49 -3.62
C ALA A 403 14.54 -24.90 -2.27
N TYR A 404 13.39 -24.23 -2.19
CA TYR A 404 12.92 -23.52 -1.00
C TYR A 404 11.54 -24.02 -0.56
N GLU A 405 11.24 -23.81 0.72
CA GLU A 405 9.94 -24.15 1.30
C GLU A 405 9.43 -22.99 2.17
N VAL A 406 8.10 -22.95 2.31
CA VAL A 406 7.39 -21.99 3.14
C VAL A 406 6.51 -22.77 4.10
N HIS A 407 6.73 -22.55 5.39
CA HIS A 407 5.87 -23.07 6.45
C HIS A 407 5.11 -21.92 7.09
N ARG A 408 3.86 -22.18 7.48
CA ARG A 408 3.09 -21.25 8.30
C ARG A 408 2.98 -21.84 9.70
N GLU A 409 3.55 -21.13 10.64
CA GLU A 409 3.46 -21.43 12.06
C GLU A 409 2.54 -20.43 12.76
N PHE A 410 2.10 -20.78 13.95
CA PHE A 410 1.37 -19.86 14.83
C PHE A 410 2.08 -19.81 16.17
N ILE A 411 2.68 -18.67 16.47
CA ILE A 411 3.35 -18.41 17.75
C ILE A 411 2.35 -17.81 18.74
N THR A 412 2.59 -18.03 20.04
CA THR A 412 1.77 -17.48 21.12
C THR A 412 2.43 -16.21 21.64
N SER A 413 1.72 -15.08 21.57
CA SER A 413 2.12 -13.80 22.15
C SER A 413 2.06 -13.86 23.69
N GLU A 414 2.62 -12.85 24.37
CA GLU A 414 2.63 -12.75 25.84
C GLU A 414 1.23 -12.84 26.46
N ASP A 415 0.21 -12.32 25.77
CA ASP A 415 -1.19 -12.32 26.20
C ASP A 415 -1.97 -13.59 25.79
N GLY A 416 -1.32 -14.57 25.17
CA GLY A 416 -1.95 -15.79 24.66
C GLY A 416 -2.49 -15.69 23.23
N THR A 417 -2.44 -14.52 22.59
CA THR A 417 -2.89 -14.34 21.20
C THR A 417 -2.04 -15.17 20.25
N ARG A 418 -2.68 -15.94 19.35
CA ARG A 418 -1.98 -16.69 18.31
C ARG A 418 -1.67 -15.78 17.11
N VAL A 419 -0.39 -15.64 16.80
CA VAL A 419 0.11 -14.80 15.70
C VAL A 419 0.65 -15.69 14.59
N PRO A 420 0.13 -15.62 13.35
CA PRO A 420 0.68 -16.37 12.23
C PRO A 420 2.06 -15.82 11.84
N VAL A 421 3.01 -16.72 11.59
CA VAL A 421 4.37 -16.42 11.13
C VAL A 421 4.67 -17.29 9.92
N PHE A 422 5.19 -16.67 8.86
CA PHE A 422 5.73 -17.41 7.73
C PHE A 422 7.23 -17.63 7.92
N LEU A 423 7.67 -18.87 7.74
CA LEU A 423 9.07 -19.26 7.71
C LEU A 423 9.40 -19.67 6.29
N ALA A 424 10.22 -18.88 5.60
CA ALA A 424 10.71 -19.18 4.26
C ALA A 424 12.22 -19.43 4.30
N HIS A 425 12.65 -20.61 3.87
CA HIS A 425 14.07 -20.96 3.85
C HIS A 425 14.37 -22.03 2.80
N ARG A 426 15.66 -22.26 2.54
CA ARG A 426 16.12 -23.34 1.66
C ARG A 426 15.79 -24.69 2.31
N LYS A 427 15.35 -25.67 1.50
CA LYS A 427 15.11 -27.04 1.96
C LYS A 427 16.41 -27.66 2.49
N GLY A 428 16.29 -28.48 3.55
CA GLY A 428 17.40 -29.28 4.08
C GLY A 428 18.41 -28.54 4.95
N ILE A 429 18.17 -27.28 5.33
CA ILE A 429 18.99 -26.61 6.34
C ILE A 429 18.83 -27.27 7.72
N ALA A 430 19.89 -27.23 8.53
CA ALA A 430 19.81 -27.71 9.91
C ALA A 430 19.05 -26.71 10.79
N LEU A 431 18.06 -27.17 11.56
CA LEU A 431 17.31 -26.34 12.50
C LEU A 431 17.98 -26.35 13.88
N ASP A 432 19.22 -25.87 13.95
CA ASP A 432 20.08 -25.95 15.14
C ASP A 432 20.21 -24.61 15.91
N GLY A 433 19.44 -23.60 15.50
CA GLY A 433 19.45 -22.25 16.10
C GLY A 433 20.62 -21.37 15.65
N ARG A 434 21.40 -21.77 14.64
CA ARG A 434 22.56 -21.00 14.14
C ARG A 434 22.34 -20.33 12.78
N ASN A 435 21.18 -20.53 12.17
CA ASN A 435 20.86 -19.93 10.88
C ASN A 435 20.75 -18.40 11.01
N PRO A 436 21.49 -17.62 10.20
CA PRO A 436 21.24 -16.18 10.09
C PRO A 436 19.79 -15.94 9.69
N THR A 437 19.06 -15.19 10.51
CA THR A 437 17.60 -15.05 10.39
C THR A 437 17.23 -13.57 10.33
N LEU A 438 16.46 -13.19 9.31
CA LEU A 438 15.84 -11.86 9.21
C LEU A 438 14.37 -11.98 9.62
N LEU A 439 13.99 -11.29 10.69
CA LEU A 439 12.60 -11.15 11.10
C LEU A 439 12.06 -9.82 10.58
N TYR A 440 11.00 -9.86 9.78
CA TYR A 440 10.32 -8.68 9.27
C TYR A 440 8.90 -8.57 9.85
N VAL A 441 8.55 -7.38 10.33
CA VAL A 441 7.25 -7.07 10.95
C VAL A 441 6.83 -5.64 10.58
N TYR A 442 5.53 -5.41 10.40
CA TYR A 442 4.93 -4.08 10.25
C TYR A 442 4.00 -3.73 11.41
N GLY A 443 2.89 -4.46 11.58
CA GLY A 443 2.05 -4.37 12.79
C GLY A 443 1.17 -3.11 12.89
N GLY A 444 0.57 -2.63 11.81
CA GLY A 444 -0.32 -1.45 11.89
C GLY A 444 -1.20 -1.23 10.65
N PHE A 445 -2.07 -0.22 10.73
CA PHE A 445 -2.84 0.34 9.60
C PHE A 445 -3.70 -0.65 8.79
N ASN A 446 -4.12 -1.77 9.38
CA ASN A 446 -4.85 -2.84 8.68
C ASN A 446 -4.10 -3.43 7.47
N GLN A 447 -2.77 -3.35 7.46
CA GLN A 447 -1.93 -3.88 6.39
C GLN A 447 -1.45 -5.29 6.76
N PRO A 448 -2.01 -6.35 6.14
CA PRO A 448 -1.56 -7.70 6.40
C PRO A 448 -0.20 -7.94 5.75
N GLN A 449 0.69 -8.63 6.46
CA GLN A 449 1.90 -9.18 5.86
C GLN A 449 1.55 -10.48 5.16
N VAL A 450 1.38 -10.40 3.84
CA VAL A 450 1.01 -11.53 2.98
C VAL A 450 2.23 -12.03 2.21
N PRO A 451 2.27 -13.32 1.80
CA PRO A 451 3.36 -13.84 1.00
C PRO A 451 3.57 -13.01 -0.28
N SER A 452 4.78 -12.52 -0.46
CA SER A 452 5.20 -11.81 -1.66
C SER A 452 6.60 -12.27 -2.06
N PHE A 453 6.85 -12.30 -3.37
CA PHE A 453 8.16 -12.64 -3.90
C PHE A 453 9.02 -11.38 -3.91
N SER A 454 10.22 -11.48 -3.32
CA SER A 454 11.22 -10.40 -3.29
C SER A 454 12.58 -10.98 -3.65
N ILE A 455 13.39 -10.18 -4.34
CA ILE A 455 14.79 -10.44 -4.65
C ILE A 455 15.64 -9.39 -3.96
#